data_AF-A0A1L6JCC2-F1
#
_entry.id   AF-A0A1L6JCC2-F1
#
_cell.length_a   1.000
_cell.length_b   1.000
_cell.length_c   1.000
_cell.angle_alpha   90.00
_cell.angle_beta   90.00
_cell.angle_gamma   90.00
#
_symmetry.space_group_name_H-M   'P 1'
#
loop_
_entity.id
_entity.type
_entity.pdbx_description
1 polymer ?
#
loop_
_entity_poly.entity_id
_entity_poly.type
_entity_poly.pdbx_seq_one_letter_code
_entity_poly.pdbx_strand_id
1 'polypeptide(L)'
;MKSNRTPRRIVLSMLGAASLLAAPASASILDYVGECVPFARQASGIQIWGDAWTWWGQAQGKYQRGDVPEVGAVVAFAKSNALRLGHVSVVSRIIEPRVIMVTHANWSRFDGKRGQVEQDVTLFDVSPAGDWSQVKVWYRDTKGLGSTTYPVHGFIYGRPASGAKVARARPAPELTGDRPDYVGSLIDAYAR
;
A
#
# COMPACT_ATOMS: atom_id res chain seq x y z
N MET A 1 54.63 -66.19 21.28
CA MET A 1 55.08 -64.88 20.73
C MET A 1 53.86 -64.10 20.26
N LYS A 2 53.59 -62.94 20.86
CA LYS A 2 52.41 -62.09 20.57
C LYS A 2 52.68 -61.28 19.29
N SER A 3 51.82 -61.40 18.29
CA SER A 3 51.83 -60.57 17.09
C SER A 3 50.80 -59.44 17.24
N ASN A 4 51.28 -58.23 17.52
CA ASN A 4 50.47 -57.01 17.59
C ASN A 4 50.26 -56.47 16.17
N ARG A 5 49.02 -56.48 15.67
CA ARG A 5 48.62 -55.68 14.52
C ARG A 5 47.71 -54.54 14.98
N THR A 6 48.25 -53.32 14.96
CA THR A 6 47.51 -52.08 15.15
C THR A 6 46.64 -51.80 13.92
N PRO A 7 45.32 -51.57 14.06
CA PRO A 7 44.51 -51.15 12.93
C PRO A 7 44.74 -49.67 12.64
N ARG A 8 45.14 -49.38 11.40
CA ARG A 8 45.34 -48.03 10.87
C ARG A 8 43.96 -47.37 10.70
N ARG A 9 43.61 -46.43 11.58
CA ARG A 9 42.38 -45.62 11.46
C ARG A 9 42.54 -44.65 10.28
N ILE A 10 41.80 -44.88 9.21
CA ILE A 10 41.62 -43.93 8.11
C ILE A 10 40.63 -42.88 8.60
N VAL A 11 41.12 -41.65 8.86
CA VAL A 11 40.26 -40.50 9.15
C VAL A 11 39.82 -39.94 7.81
N LEU A 12 38.58 -40.21 7.42
CA LEU A 12 37.95 -39.63 6.24
C LEU A 12 37.50 -38.21 6.61
N SER A 13 38.26 -37.20 6.18
CA SER A 13 37.88 -35.79 6.33
C SER A 13 36.64 -35.51 5.48
N MET A 14 35.46 -35.49 6.10
CA MET A 14 34.25 -34.94 5.48
C MET A 14 34.43 -33.43 5.34
N LEU A 15 34.78 -32.96 4.15
CA LEU A 15 34.57 -31.56 3.75
C LEU A 15 33.06 -31.33 3.68
N GLY A 16 32.47 -30.78 4.74
CA GLY A 16 31.09 -30.33 4.73
C GLY A 16 30.94 -29.13 3.80
N ALA A 17 30.31 -29.33 2.64
CA ALA A 17 29.89 -28.24 1.78
C ALA A 17 28.75 -27.47 2.48
N ALA A 18 29.05 -26.30 3.03
CA ALA A 18 28.05 -25.40 3.57
C ALA A 18 27.30 -24.74 2.40
N SER A 19 26.15 -25.30 2.03
CA SER A 19 25.23 -24.68 1.07
C SER A 19 24.63 -23.42 1.68
N LEU A 20 25.11 -22.25 1.27
CA LEU A 20 24.46 -20.97 1.57
C LEU A 20 23.08 -20.97 0.91
N LEU A 21 22.02 -21.18 1.70
CA LEU A 21 20.64 -20.98 1.26
C LEU A 21 20.42 -19.48 1.04
N ALA A 22 20.54 -19.01 -0.20
CA ALA A 22 20.12 -17.67 -0.57
C ALA A 22 18.59 -17.57 -0.37
N ALA A 23 18.14 -16.72 0.55
CA ALA A 23 16.72 -16.45 0.69
C ALA A 23 16.21 -15.81 -0.62
N PRO A 24 15.04 -16.22 -1.15
CA PRO A 24 14.48 -15.59 -2.33
C PRO A 24 14.26 -14.09 -2.04
N ALA A 25 14.76 -13.23 -2.92
CA ALA A 25 14.43 -11.81 -2.88
C ALA A 25 12.91 -11.69 -3.00
N SER A 26 12.27 -11.05 -2.02
CA SER A 26 10.83 -10.76 -2.11
C SER A 26 10.62 -9.77 -3.25
N ALA A 27 9.69 -10.04 -4.16
CA ALA A 27 9.34 -9.11 -5.22
C ALA A 27 8.84 -7.80 -4.61
N SER A 28 9.29 -6.65 -5.15
CA SER A 28 8.87 -5.33 -4.68
C SER A 28 7.37 -5.16 -4.89
N ILE A 29 6.70 -4.47 -3.96
CA ILE A 29 5.29 -4.11 -4.18
C ILE A 29 5.12 -3.15 -5.35
N LEU A 30 6.18 -2.44 -5.73
CA LEU A 30 6.17 -1.43 -6.81
C LEU A 30 6.13 -2.08 -8.20
N ASP A 31 6.58 -3.33 -8.32
CA ASP A 31 6.51 -4.10 -9.56
C ASP A 31 5.10 -4.66 -9.84
N TYR A 32 4.13 -4.42 -8.94
CA TYR A 32 2.77 -4.89 -9.10
C TYR A 32 2.09 -4.25 -10.33
N VAL A 33 1.41 -5.08 -11.10
CA VAL A 33 0.55 -4.65 -12.22
C VAL A 33 -0.83 -5.30 -12.07
N GLY A 34 -1.85 -4.49 -11.81
CA GLY A 34 -3.21 -4.99 -11.65
C GLY A 34 -4.14 -4.00 -10.98
N GLU A 35 -5.11 -4.53 -10.23
CA GLU A 35 -6.18 -3.76 -9.59
C GLU A 35 -5.76 -3.10 -8.27
N CYS A 36 -6.47 -2.05 -7.88
CA CYS A 36 -6.20 -1.31 -6.64
C CYS A 36 -6.39 -2.15 -5.37
N VAL A 37 -7.38 -3.06 -5.37
CA VAL A 37 -7.78 -3.88 -4.22
C VAL A 37 -6.68 -4.88 -3.81
N PRO A 38 -6.17 -5.77 -4.70
CA PRO A 38 -5.08 -6.67 -4.33
C PRO A 38 -3.81 -5.91 -3.94
N PHE A 39 -3.49 -4.83 -4.64
CA PHE A 39 -2.37 -3.96 -4.28
C PHE A 39 -2.53 -3.40 -2.86
N ALA A 40 -3.68 -2.78 -2.55
CA ALA A 40 -3.92 -2.17 -1.25
C ALA A 40 -3.84 -3.19 -0.11
N ARG A 41 -4.27 -4.44 -0.33
CA ARG A 41 -4.09 -5.52 0.67
C ARG A 41 -2.62 -5.82 0.93
N GLN A 42 -1.80 -5.91 -0.13
CA GLN A 42 -0.36 -6.15 0.00
C GLN A 42 0.35 -4.96 0.66
N ALA A 43 0.01 -3.74 0.24
CA ALA A 43 0.65 -2.51 0.69
C ALA A 43 0.25 -2.08 2.10
N SER A 44 -1.01 -2.29 2.53
CA SER A 44 -1.47 -1.92 3.88
C SER A 44 -1.43 -3.09 4.88
N GLY A 45 -1.50 -4.32 4.39
CA GLY A 45 -1.74 -5.52 5.20
C GLY A 45 -3.21 -5.76 5.57
N ILE A 46 -4.15 -4.87 5.20
CA ILE A 46 -5.59 -5.03 5.47
C ILE A 46 -6.16 -6.16 4.62
N GLN A 47 -6.90 -7.05 5.27
CA GLN A 47 -7.47 -8.25 4.66
C GLN A 47 -8.96 -8.08 4.37
N ILE A 48 -9.28 -7.33 3.31
CA ILE A 48 -10.64 -7.11 2.77
C ILE A 48 -10.62 -7.39 1.27
N TRP A 49 -11.70 -7.92 0.70
CA TRP A 49 -11.77 -8.40 -0.68
C TRP A 49 -13.03 -7.92 -1.40
N GLY A 50 -13.07 -8.10 -2.72
CA GLY A 50 -14.18 -7.66 -3.57
C GLY A 50 -14.02 -6.21 -4.02
N ASP A 51 -15.08 -5.65 -4.59
CA ASP A 51 -15.09 -4.29 -5.14
C ASP A 51 -14.65 -3.25 -4.10
N ALA A 52 -13.86 -2.28 -4.53
CA ALA A 52 -13.28 -1.26 -3.66
C ALA A 52 -14.35 -0.47 -2.87
N TRP A 53 -15.47 -0.11 -3.50
CA TRP A 53 -16.55 0.63 -2.83
C TRP A 53 -17.18 -0.11 -1.64
N THR A 54 -17.08 -1.45 -1.62
CA THR A 54 -17.65 -2.26 -0.52
C THR A 54 -16.75 -2.30 0.72
N TRP A 55 -15.48 -1.90 0.59
CA TRP A 55 -14.48 -2.03 1.67
C TRP A 55 -14.87 -1.26 2.93
N TRP A 56 -15.50 -0.09 2.78
CA TRP A 56 -15.95 0.72 3.91
C TRP A 56 -16.94 -0.05 4.80
N GLY A 57 -17.94 -0.69 4.19
CA GLY A 57 -18.91 -1.52 4.90
C GLY A 57 -18.27 -2.79 5.48
N GLN A 58 -17.42 -3.46 4.69
CA GLN A 58 -16.77 -4.69 5.13
C GLN A 58 -15.77 -4.50 6.28
N ALA A 59 -15.17 -3.31 6.39
CA ALA A 59 -14.26 -2.98 7.48
C ALA A 59 -14.99 -2.88 8.83
N GLN A 60 -16.30 -2.58 8.84
CA GLN A 60 -17.07 -2.54 10.07
C GLN A 60 -16.97 -3.87 10.83
N GLY A 61 -16.58 -3.79 12.11
CA GLY A 61 -16.38 -4.96 12.96
C GLY A 61 -15.11 -5.78 12.67
N LYS A 62 -14.31 -5.41 11.65
CA LYS A 62 -13.00 -6.03 11.36
C LYS A 62 -11.87 -5.07 11.70
N TYR A 63 -11.90 -3.87 11.14
CA TYR A 63 -10.90 -2.82 11.30
C TYR A 63 -11.56 -1.55 11.81
N GLN A 64 -10.80 -0.72 12.54
CA GLN A 64 -11.26 0.61 12.90
C GLN A 64 -11.42 1.48 11.63
N ARG A 65 -12.35 2.44 11.70
CA ARG A 65 -12.62 3.41 10.64
C ARG A 65 -12.71 4.81 11.22
N GLY A 66 -12.42 5.82 10.42
CA GLY A 66 -12.53 7.22 10.81
C GLY A 66 -12.32 8.17 9.64
N ASP A 67 -12.15 9.45 9.95
CA ASP A 67 -12.05 10.59 9.05
C ASP A 67 -10.67 11.29 9.13
N VAL A 68 -9.84 10.90 10.10
CA VAL A 68 -8.48 11.42 10.22
C VAL A 68 -7.51 10.54 9.42
N PRO A 69 -6.68 11.10 8.53
CA PRO A 69 -5.71 10.32 7.77
C PRO A 69 -4.56 9.83 8.67
N GLU A 70 -4.10 8.61 8.42
CA GLU A 70 -2.93 8.02 9.08
C GLU A 70 -2.09 7.25 8.07
N VAL A 71 -0.76 7.28 8.22
CA VAL A 71 0.14 6.48 7.38
C VAL A 71 -0.23 5.00 7.49
N GLY A 72 -0.39 4.35 6.33
CA GLY A 72 -0.80 2.97 6.20
C GLY A 72 -2.31 2.73 6.23
N ALA A 73 -3.12 3.74 6.55
CA ALA A 73 -4.56 3.64 6.43
C ALA A 73 -4.97 3.55 4.96
N VAL A 74 -6.08 2.87 4.69
CA VAL A 74 -6.66 2.78 3.35
C VAL A 74 -7.72 3.85 3.20
N VAL A 75 -7.56 4.74 2.22
CA VAL A 75 -8.61 5.66 1.77
C VAL A 75 -9.66 4.85 1.01
N ALA A 76 -10.91 4.88 1.46
CA ALA A 76 -12.00 4.16 0.83
C ALA A 76 -12.87 5.12 0.02
N PHE A 77 -12.73 5.09 -1.31
CA PHE A 77 -13.52 5.93 -2.21
C PHE A 77 -14.94 5.38 -2.34
N ALA A 78 -15.92 6.27 -2.30
CA ALA A 78 -17.31 5.91 -2.51
C ALA A 78 -17.59 5.62 -3.99
N LYS A 79 -18.61 4.81 -4.24
CA LYS A 79 -19.10 4.54 -5.59
C LYS A 79 -19.63 5.83 -6.23
N SER A 80 -19.22 6.10 -7.47
CA SER A 80 -19.67 7.25 -8.25
C SER A 80 -19.73 6.91 -9.73
N ASN A 81 -20.20 7.85 -10.57
CA ASN A 81 -20.20 7.67 -12.02
C ASN A 81 -18.78 7.49 -12.58
N ALA A 82 -17.80 8.23 -12.03
CA ALA A 82 -16.39 8.11 -12.42
C ALA A 82 -15.71 6.87 -11.82
N LEU A 83 -16.19 6.38 -10.67
CA LEU A 83 -15.66 5.20 -9.96
C LEU A 83 -16.77 4.19 -9.68
N ARG A 84 -17.22 3.49 -10.73
CA ARG A 84 -18.32 2.51 -10.61
C ARG A 84 -17.99 1.31 -9.71
N LEU A 85 -16.72 0.95 -9.60
CA LEU A 85 -16.21 -0.10 -8.71
C LEU A 85 -15.60 0.46 -7.42
N GLY A 86 -15.68 1.78 -7.22
CA GLY A 86 -14.92 2.49 -6.19
C GLY A 86 -13.43 2.54 -6.51
N HIS A 87 -12.65 2.95 -5.52
CA HIS A 87 -11.18 2.88 -5.53
C HIS A 87 -10.68 2.77 -4.09
N VAL A 88 -9.48 2.23 -3.91
CA VAL A 88 -8.77 2.26 -2.64
C VAL A 88 -7.33 2.67 -2.86
N SER A 89 -6.80 3.47 -1.94
CA SER A 89 -5.39 3.87 -1.94
C SER A 89 -4.84 3.80 -0.51
N VAL A 90 -3.53 3.63 -0.37
CA VAL A 90 -2.90 3.52 0.95
C VAL A 90 -2.13 4.80 1.24
N VAL A 91 -2.40 5.44 2.37
CA VAL A 91 -1.75 6.70 2.77
C VAL A 91 -0.28 6.46 3.03
N SER A 92 0.60 7.07 2.22
CA SER A 92 2.06 6.93 2.36
C SER A 92 2.66 8.04 3.24
N ARG A 93 2.12 9.26 3.15
CA ARG A 93 2.55 10.42 3.94
C ARG A 93 1.38 11.32 4.32
N ILE A 94 1.50 11.94 5.48
CA ILE A 94 0.69 13.11 5.85
C ILE A 94 1.56 14.35 5.62
N ILE A 95 1.14 15.22 4.71
CA ILE A 95 1.90 16.43 4.37
C ILE A 95 1.43 17.58 5.25
N GLU A 96 0.12 17.80 5.28
CA GLU A 96 -0.55 18.81 6.09
C GLU A 96 -2.05 18.45 6.26
N PRO A 97 -2.87 19.23 7.00
CA PRO A 97 -4.25 18.84 7.32
C PRO A 97 -5.13 18.49 6.13
N ARG A 98 -4.86 19.06 4.94
CA ARG A 98 -5.66 18.83 3.72
C ARG A 98 -4.90 18.13 2.61
N VAL A 99 -3.61 17.84 2.79
CA VAL A 99 -2.77 17.23 1.76
C VAL A 99 -2.10 15.99 2.32
N ILE A 100 -2.34 14.86 1.65
CA ILE A 100 -1.63 13.61 1.92
C ILE A 100 -1.04 13.09 0.61
N MET A 101 -0.11 12.15 0.74
CA MET A 101 0.31 11.32 -0.37
C MET A 101 -0.23 9.91 -0.19
N VAL A 102 -0.53 9.27 -1.31
CA VAL A 102 -1.01 7.89 -1.34
C VAL A 102 -0.21 7.07 -2.35
N THR A 103 -0.06 5.79 -2.05
CA THR A 103 0.45 4.81 -3.00
C THR A 103 -0.69 3.88 -3.38
N HIS A 104 -0.90 3.70 -4.68
CA HIS A 104 -2.00 2.90 -5.23
C HIS A 104 -1.69 2.33 -6.60
N ALA A 105 -2.49 1.37 -7.06
CA ALA A 105 -2.43 0.80 -8.40
C ALA A 105 -3.69 1.14 -9.19
N ASN A 106 -3.62 1.03 -10.52
CA ASN A 106 -4.76 1.16 -11.44
C ASN A 106 -5.42 2.56 -11.48
N TRP A 107 -4.69 3.63 -11.19
CA TRP A 107 -5.23 4.99 -11.23
C TRP A 107 -4.95 5.69 -12.57
N SER A 108 -3.72 6.16 -12.76
CA SER A 108 -3.28 6.78 -14.01
C SER A 108 -3.02 5.75 -15.08
N ARG A 109 -3.05 6.22 -16.33
CA ARG A 109 -2.51 5.46 -17.45
C ARG A 109 -1.01 5.67 -17.50
N PHE A 110 -0.23 4.64 -17.81
CA PHE A 110 1.18 4.60 -18.20
C PHE A 110 1.24 4.12 -19.65
N ASP A 111 1.72 4.98 -20.55
CA ASP A 111 1.76 4.72 -21.99
C ASP A 111 0.44 4.14 -22.53
N GLY A 112 -0.67 4.73 -22.08
CA GLY A 112 -2.04 4.35 -22.46
C GLY A 112 -2.67 3.19 -21.68
N LYS A 113 -1.90 2.43 -20.89
CA LYS A 113 -2.36 1.28 -20.10
C LYS A 113 -2.52 1.63 -18.63
N ARG A 114 -3.40 0.96 -17.90
CA ARG A 114 -3.46 1.08 -16.43
C ARG A 114 -2.90 -0.15 -15.74
N GLY A 115 -2.81 -0.07 -14.41
CA GLY A 115 -2.52 -1.18 -13.51
C GLY A 115 -1.21 -1.03 -12.75
N GLN A 116 -0.34 -0.14 -13.20
CA GLN A 116 0.92 0.18 -12.55
C GLN A 116 0.70 0.79 -11.17
N VAL A 117 1.66 0.59 -10.28
CA VAL A 117 1.74 1.28 -9.00
C VAL A 117 2.26 2.69 -9.21
N GLU A 118 1.59 3.65 -8.60
CA GLU A 118 2.06 5.02 -8.43
C GLU A 118 2.34 5.23 -6.95
N GLN A 119 3.58 5.61 -6.65
CA GLN A 119 4.05 5.86 -5.29
C GLN A 119 3.97 7.34 -4.97
N ASP A 120 3.52 7.67 -3.76
CA ASP A 120 3.50 9.03 -3.22
C ASP A 120 2.70 10.06 -4.08
N VAL A 121 1.56 9.63 -4.63
CA VAL A 121 0.63 10.46 -5.40
C VAL A 121 -0.09 11.45 -4.49
N THR A 122 -0.11 12.73 -4.86
CA THR A 122 -0.83 13.78 -4.12
C THR A 122 -2.34 13.52 -4.09
N LEU A 123 -2.91 13.53 -2.89
CA LEU A 123 -4.34 13.53 -2.63
C LEU A 123 -4.70 14.77 -1.80
N PHE A 124 -5.59 15.60 -2.34
CA PHE A 124 -5.97 16.87 -1.76
C PHE A 124 -7.44 16.86 -1.33
N ASP A 125 -7.69 17.17 -0.06
CA ASP A 125 -9.03 17.37 0.48
C ASP A 125 -9.62 18.70 -0.03
N VAL A 126 -10.71 18.59 -0.80
CA VAL A 126 -11.48 19.72 -1.33
C VAL A 126 -12.86 19.84 -0.68
N SER A 127 -13.14 19.07 0.38
CA SER A 127 -14.39 19.14 1.13
C SER A 127 -14.59 20.52 1.77
N PRO A 128 -15.80 21.10 1.76
CA PRO A 128 -16.04 22.38 2.42
C PRO A 128 -15.71 22.37 3.91
N ALA A 129 -15.89 21.23 4.58
CA ALA A 129 -15.69 21.07 6.02
C ALA A 129 -14.24 20.71 6.41
N GLY A 130 -13.38 20.29 5.48
CA GLY A 130 -12.05 19.79 5.82
C GLY A 130 -12.09 18.40 6.47
N ASP A 131 -13.10 17.60 6.12
CA ASP A 131 -13.42 16.30 6.72
C ASP A 131 -13.07 15.12 5.80
N TRP A 132 -12.27 15.38 4.75
CA TRP A 132 -11.87 14.38 3.75
C TRP A 132 -13.02 13.72 2.97
N SER A 133 -14.26 14.21 3.09
CA SER A 133 -15.42 13.64 2.38
C SER A 133 -15.34 13.77 0.86
N GLN A 134 -14.50 14.69 0.36
CA GLN A 134 -14.33 14.99 -1.06
C GLN A 134 -12.86 15.28 -1.36
N VAL A 135 -12.29 14.55 -2.32
CA VAL A 135 -10.87 14.68 -2.66
C VAL A 135 -10.65 14.90 -4.16
N LYS A 136 -9.53 15.54 -4.48
CA LYS A 136 -8.92 15.49 -5.81
C LYS A 136 -7.64 14.68 -5.73
N VAL A 137 -7.36 13.96 -6.80
CA VAL A 137 -6.20 13.07 -6.89
C VAL A 137 -5.34 13.55 -8.04
N TRP A 138 -4.02 13.57 -7.84
CA TRP A 138 -3.09 13.82 -8.92
C TRP A 138 -3.22 12.76 -10.01
N TYR A 139 -3.01 13.16 -11.26
CA TYR A 139 -3.17 12.29 -12.42
C TYR A 139 -2.05 12.55 -13.43
N ARG A 140 -1.39 11.47 -13.86
CA ARG A 140 -0.15 11.55 -14.64
C ARG A 140 -0.32 12.26 -15.97
N ASP A 141 -1.41 12.00 -16.68
CA ASP A 141 -1.62 12.59 -18.02
C ASP A 141 -1.83 14.11 -17.95
N THR A 142 -2.34 14.63 -16.83
CA THR A 142 -2.53 16.08 -16.60
C THR A 142 -1.35 16.72 -15.87
N LYS A 143 -0.40 15.93 -15.38
CA LYS A 143 0.76 16.39 -14.57
C LYS A 143 0.33 17.31 -13.42
N GLY A 144 -0.75 16.96 -12.73
CA GLY A 144 -1.35 17.77 -11.68
C GLY A 144 -2.62 17.12 -11.14
N LEU A 145 -3.30 17.81 -10.22
CA LEU A 145 -4.62 17.38 -9.74
C LEU A 145 -5.63 17.28 -10.89
N GLY A 146 -6.33 16.14 -10.94
CA GLY A 146 -7.44 15.95 -11.85
C GLY A 146 -8.60 16.93 -11.59
N SER A 147 -9.41 17.18 -12.61
CA SER A 147 -10.60 18.04 -12.49
C SER A 147 -11.72 17.42 -11.66
N THR A 148 -11.79 16.09 -11.62
CA THR A 148 -12.83 15.32 -10.94
C THR A 148 -12.68 15.38 -9.42
N THR A 149 -13.76 15.75 -8.73
CA THR A 149 -13.89 15.58 -7.28
C THR A 149 -14.48 14.20 -6.99
N TYR A 150 -13.80 13.43 -6.15
CA TYR A 150 -14.23 12.08 -5.78
C TYR A 150 -14.77 12.05 -4.34
N PRO A 151 -15.95 11.43 -4.11
CA PRO A 151 -16.44 11.21 -2.77
C PRO A 151 -15.63 10.12 -2.07
N VAL A 152 -15.34 10.32 -0.80
CA VAL A 152 -14.60 9.39 0.05
C VAL A 152 -15.43 9.10 1.29
N HIS A 153 -15.44 7.83 1.71
CA HIS A 153 -16.11 7.44 2.95
C HIS A 153 -15.28 7.76 4.19
N GLY A 154 -13.95 7.69 4.06
CA GLY A 154 -12.98 7.94 5.12
C GLY A 154 -11.79 6.98 5.01
N PHE A 155 -11.18 6.70 6.15
CA PHE A 155 -9.97 5.91 6.31
C PHE A 155 -10.25 4.62 7.07
N ILE A 156 -9.76 3.50 6.53
CA ILE A 156 -9.76 2.21 7.21
C ILE A 156 -8.38 2.01 7.82
N TYR A 157 -8.33 1.89 9.15
CA TYR A 157 -7.07 1.79 9.88
C TYR A 157 -6.60 0.33 9.99
N GLY A 158 -5.29 0.12 9.98
CA GLY A 158 -4.70 -1.21 10.18
C GLY A 158 -4.93 -1.82 11.57
N ARG A 159 -5.60 -1.09 12.48
CA ARG A 159 -5.94 -1.56 13.83
C ARG A 159 -7.23 -2.38 13.79
N PRO A 160 -7.26 -3.59 14.37
CA PRO A 160 -8.49 -4.37 14.50
C PRO A 160 -9.55 -3.63 15.32
N ALA A 161 -10.81 -3.82 14.97
CA ALA A 161 -11.92 -3.39 15.83
C ALA A 161 -11.97 -4.22 17.12
N SER A 162 -12.61 -3.71 18.17
CA SER A 162 -12.74 -4.45 19.43
C SER A 162 -13.44 -5.80 19.20
N GLY A 163 -12.85 -6.88 19.72
CA GLY A 163 -13.37 -8.24 19.53
C GLY A 163 -13.19 -8.84 18.12
N ALA A 164 -12.58 -8.12 17.19
CA ALA A 164 -12.36 -8.61 15.83
C ALA A 164 -11.29 -9.71 15.80
N LYS A 165 -11.55 -10.77 15.02
CA LYS A 165 -10.60 -11.87 14.77
C LYS A 165 -9.76 -11.61 13.52
N VAL A 166 -9.13 -10.44 13.46
CA VAL A 166 -8.17 -10.09 12.39
C VAL A 166 -6.86 -9.60 13.01
N ALA A 167 -5.74 -9.88 12.34
CA ALA A 167 -4.45 -9.37 12.77
C ALA A 167 -4.36 -7.86 12.55
N ARG A 168 -3.53 -7.18 13.35
CA ARG A 168 -3.14 -5.79 13.06
C ARG A 168 -2.37 -5.78 11.74
N ALA A 169 -2.84 -4.95 10.81
CA ALA A 169 -2.20 -4.76 9.52
C ALA A 169 -0.87 -4.01 9.70
N ARG A 170 0.13 -4.37 8.89
CA ARG A 170 1.43 -3.73 8.85
C ARG A 170 1.66 -3.24 7.43
N PRO A 171 1.78 -1.92 7.23
CA PRO A 171 2.08 -1.39 5.91
C PRO A 171 3.44 -1.86 5.40
N ALA A 172 3.54 -2.03 4.09
CA ALA A 172 4.79 -2.43 3.45
C ALA A 172 5.86 -1.33 3.61
N PRO A 173 7.15 -1.69 3.78
CA PRO A 173 8.23 -0.70 3.91
C PRO A 173 8.34 0.23 2.70
N GLU A 174 8.06 -0.31 1.51
CA GLU A 174 8.11 0.40 0.23
C GLU A 174 6.84 1.24 -0.03
N LEU A 175 5.99 1.45 0.96
CA LEU A 175 4.76 2.25 0.79
C LEU A 175 5.08 3.69 0.34
N THR A 176 6.26 4.19 0.67
CA THR A 176 6.74 5.54 0.38
C THR A 176 8.19 5.46 -0.09
N GLY A 177 8.57 6.34 -1.00
CA GLY A 177 9.92 6.41 -1.51
C GLY A 177 10.89 7.05 -0.51
N ASP A 178 12.18 6.95 -0.82
CA ASP A 178 13.24 7.60 -0.04
C ASP A 178 13.19 9.13 -0.13
N ARG A 179 12.61 9.67 -1.20
CA ARG A 179 12.54 11.09 -1.51
C ARG A 179 11.17 11.48 -2.12
N PRO A 180 10.08 11.43 -1.33
CA PRO A 180 8.78 11.89 -1.82
C PRO A 180 8.80 13.41 -2.07
N ASP A 181 8.11 13.85 -3.12
CA ASP A 181 8.10 15.26 -3.53
C ASP A 181 7.12 16.11 -2.69
N TYR A 182 7.53 16.44 -1.46
CA TYR A 182 6.73 17.27 -0.55
C TYR A 182 6.37 18.63 -1.17
N VAL A 183 7.31 19.29 -1.83
CA VAL A 183 7.09 20.61 -2.44
C VAL A 183 6.13 20.49 -3.60
N GLY A 184 6.32 19.49 -4.48
CA GLY A 184 5.41 19.16 -5.56
C GLY A 184 3.99 18.94 -5.06
N SER A 185 3.79 18.20 -3.96
CA SER A 185 2.45 17.97 -3.43
C SER A 185 1.72 19.23 -2.96
N LEU A 186 2.45 20.21 -2.41
CA LEU A 186 1.89 21.50 -2.02
C LEU A 186 1.62 22.39 -3.23
N ILE A 187 2.49 22.36 -4.24
CA ILE A 187 2.27 23.04 -5.52
C ILE A 187 1.03 22.47 -6.20
N ASP A 188 0.91 21.15 -6.32
CA ASP A 188 -0.26 20.48 -6.90
C ASP A 188 -1.57 20.90 -6.22
N ALA A 189 -1.57 21.02 -4.89
CA ALA A 189 -2.75 21.33 -4.10
C ALA A 189 -3.19 22.80 -4.21
N TYR A 190 -2.24 23.74 -4.27
CA TYR A 190 -2.52 25.16 -4.08
C TYR A 190 -2.17 26.06 -5.27
N ALA A 191 -1.27 25.65 -6.16
CA ALA A 191 -0.98 26.40 -7.36
C ALA A 191 -2.14 26.24 -8.36
N ARG A 192 -2.81 27.36 -8.63
CA ARG A 192 -3.87 27.46 -9.63
C ARG A 192 -3.37 28.23 -10.84
#